data_AF-A0A9E5GWH5-F1
#
_entry.id   AF-A0A9E5GWH5-F1
#
_cell.length_a   1.000
_cell.length_b   1.000
_cell.length_c   1.000
_cell.angle_alpha   90.00
_cell.angle_beta   90.00
_cell.angle_gamma   90.00
#
_symmetry.space_group_name_H-M   'P 1'
#
loop_
_entity.id
_entity.type
_entity.pdbx_description
1 polymer ?
#
loop_
_entity_poly.entity_id
_entity_poly.type
_entity_poly.pdbx_seq_one_letter_code
_entity_poly.pdbx_strand_id
1 'polypeptide(L)'
;MWILPADHFVKDMGALKSALMEAVEAAKQGYLVTFGMQPDRAETGYGYIRIGDPINAEGRTCHIDQFVEKPDLETAQQYMKSGAFLWNSGMFVFSVKTIMDSYDKLCPAIMDPIRNSYGRLLGSKTIHPDVYANLPSMPFDIAIMEKTDKAAVIPCNIGWSDVGTWESVWEIKEKNKDGNVLEGRVAAVNTKDCLIRSSSMLVATIGVQNLAIIENGDSILIADKTDSMSMKTLVTALKKENAPETIDPTAERRPWGNFRVVSHGGGYKIKETTIDPKQMMSLQMHRHRSELVTVLEGTARIRLEDEFHTVKAQESFFIPAKIVHRIENPTNKPLRYIELQSGDYLGEDDIVRFDDVYGRAAA
;
A
#
# COMPACT_ATOMS: atom_id res chain seq x y z
N MET A 1 20.00 -6.78 -10.35
CA MET A 1 18.92 -6.01 -9.70
C MET A 1 17.91 -7.02 -9.19
N TRP A 2 17.43 -6.86 -7.96
CA TRP A 2 16.36 -7.68 -7.41
C TRP A 2 15.18 -6.77 -7.11
N ILE A 3 14.03 -7.06 -7.72
CA ILE A 3 12.75 -6.40 -7.45
C ILE A 3 11.92 -7.38 -6.64
N LEU A 4 11.32 -6.87 -5.57
CA LEU A 4 10.41 -7.62 -4.73
C LEU A 4 9.25 -6.73 -4.27
N PRO A 5 8.04 -7.28 -4.11
CA PRO A 5 6.94 -6.59 -3.45
C PRO A 5 7.26 -6.35 -1.97
N ALA A 6 6.73 -5.26 -1.42
CA ALA A 6 7.00 -4.83 -0.04
C ALA A 6 6.04 -5.45 0.98
N ASP A 7 4.98 -6.09 0.51
CA ASP A 7 3.80 -6.57 1.23
C ASP A 7 3.73 -8.10 1.32
N HIS A 8 4.75 -8.81 0.82
CA HIS A 8 4.81 -10.28 0.89
C HIS A 8 5.39 -10.79 2.21
N PHE A 9 4.95 -11.98 2.63
CA PHE A 9 5.51 -12.73 3.73
C PHE A 9 6.38 -13.88 3.22
N VAL A 10 7.54 -14.08 3.85
CA VAL A 10 8.43 -15.23 3.60
C VAL A 10 8.86 -15.82 4.94
N LYS A 11 8.59 -17.11 5.13
CA LYS A 11 8.92 -17.82 6.38
C LYS A 11 10.38 -18.25 6.44
N ASP A 12 10.91 -18.84 5.37
CA ASP A 12 12.27 -19.40 5.32
C ASP A 12 13.24 -18.49 4.57
N MET A 13 13.88 -17.59 5.32
CA MET A 13 14.88 -16.67 4.79
C MET A 13 16.16 -17.37 4.33
N GLY A 14 16.48 -18.56 4.86
CA GLY A 14 17.65 -19.35 4.45
C GLY A 14 17.46 -19.94 3.06
N ALA A 15 16.29 -20.56 2.84
CA ALA A 15 15.88 -21.08 1.54
C ALA A 15 15.77 -19.95 0.50
N LEU A 16 15.22 -18.79 0.86
CA LEU A 16 15.17 -17.61 -0.01
C LEU A 16 16.58 -17.15 -0.41
N LYS A 17 17.50 -17.04 0.54
CA LYS A 17 18.89 -16.65 0.25
C LYS A 17 19.55 -17.63 -0.73
N SER A 18 19.36 -18.94 -0.53
CA SER A 18 19.89 -19.96 -1.45
C SER A 18 19.31 -19.82 -2.86
N ALA A 19 17.99 -19.68 -2.99
CA ALA A 19 17.32 -19.49 -4.27
C ALA A 19 17.78 -18.19 -4.98
N LEU A 20 17.96 -17.11 -4.20
CA LEU A 20 18.42 -15.82 -4.72
C LEU A 20 19.83 -15.92 -5.33
N MET A 21 20.74 -16.69 -4.72
CA MET A 21 22.09 -16.85 -5.26
C MET A 21 22.07 -17.56 -6.63
N GLU A 22 21.21 -18.57 -6.80
CA GLU A 22 21.00 -19.22 -8.10
C GLU A 22 20.36 -18.26 -9.11
N ALA A 23 19.35 -17.49 -8.68
CA ALA A 23 18.70 -16.49 -9.53
C ALA A 23 19.68 -15.41 -10.02
N VAL A 24 20.60 -14.97 -9.16
CA VAL A 24 21.64 -14.00 -9.51
C VAL A 24 22.57 -14.59 -10.59
N GLU A 25 22.92 -15.86 -10.51
CA GLU A 25 23.79 -16.47 -11.52
C GLU A 25 23.10 -16.61 -12.88
N ALA A 26 21.85 -17.05 -12.91
CA ALA A 26 21.05 -17.08 -14.14
C ALA A 26 20.84 -15.65 -14.71
N ALA A 27 20.61 -14.65 -13.86
CA ALA A 27 20.47 -13.27 -14.30
C ALA A 27 21.73 -12.70 -14.95
N LYS A 28 22.93 -13.12 -14.52
CA LYS A 28 24.21 -12.74 -15.18
C LYS A 28 24.32 -13.32 -16.59
N GLN A 29 23.70 -14.47 -16.84
CA GLN A 29 23.63 -15.10 -18.17
C GLN A 29 22.57 -14.44 -19.08
N GLY A 30 21.87 -13.42 -18.57
CA GLY A 30 20.93 -12.62 -19.33
C GLY A 30 19.47 -13.06 -19.22
N TYR A 31 19.12 -13.95 -18.29
CA TYR A 31 17.74 -14.33 -18.00
C TYR A 31 17.01 -13.29 -17.13
N LEU A 32 15.69 -13.21 -17.32
CA LEU A 32 14.74 -12.57 -16.43
C LEU A 32 14.18 -13.65 -15.50
N VAL A 33 14.65 -13.68 -14.25
CA VAL A 33 14.41 -14.79 -13.34
C VAL A 33 13.30 -14.45 -12.36
N THR A 34 12.33 -15.35 -12.17
CA THR A 34 11.32 -15.29 -11.09
C THR A 34 11.45 -16.48 -10.14
N PHE A 35 10.72 -16.45 -9.03
CA PHE A 35 10.65 -17.55 -8.06
C PHE A 35 9.27 -18.18 -8.11
N GLY A 36 9.23 -19.50 -8.28
CA GLY A 36 8.00 -20.27 -8.44
C GLY A 36 7.67 -21.09 -7.21
N MET A 37 6.45 -20.96 -6.69
CA MET A 37 5.95 -21.73 -5.53
C MET A 37 5.02 -22.85 -5.99
N GLN A 38 5.02 -23.98 -5.30
CA GLN A 38 4.09 -25.07 -5.59
C GLN A 38 2.65 -24.62 -5.27
N PRO A 39 1.71 -24.71 -6.22
CA PRO A 39 0.30 -24.42 -5.94
C PRO A 39 -0.30 -25.45 -4.98
N ASP A 40 -0.96 -24.99 -3.93
CA ASP A 40 -1.75 -25.83 -3.02
C ASP A 40 -3.27 -25.69 -3.21
N ARG A 41 -3.69 -24.72 -4.05
CA ARG A 41 -5.08 -24.49 -4.46
C ARG A 41 -5.15 -23.86 -5.86
N ALA A 42 -6.36 -23.78 -6.41
CA ALA A 42 -6.62 -23.06 -7.66
C ALA A 42 -6.85 -21.57 -7.33
N GLU A 43 -5.77 -20.79 -7.29
CA GLU A 43 -5.81 -19.36 -7.02
C GLU A 43 -5.97 -18.58 -8.33
N THR A 44 -6.90 -17.64 -8.41
CA THR A 44 -7.11 -16.82 -9.62
C THR A 44 -6.43 -15.46 -9.52
N GLY A 45 -5.99 -15.08 -8.31
CA GLY A 45 -5.26 -13.85 -8.06
C GLY A 45 -3.77 -13.89 -8.43
N TYR A 46 -3.21 -15.07 -8.72
CA TYR A 46 -1.78 -15.27 -8.98
C TYR A 46 -1.46 -15.50 -10.45
N GLY A 47 -0.23 -15.15 -10.84
CA GLY A 47 0.37 -15.65 -12.08
C GLY A 47 0.78 -17.11 -11.95
N TYR A 48 0.71 -17.85 -13.06
CA TYR A 48 1.12 -19.25 -13.18
C TYR A 48 2.28 -19.38 -14.18
N ILE A 49 3.23 -20.23 -13.84
CA ILE A 49 4.47 -20.46 -14.59
C ILE A 49 4.55 -21.94 -14.93
N ARG A 50 4.50 -22.29 -16.21
CA ARG A 50 4.81 -23.65 -16.67
C ARG A 50 6.31 -23.87 -16.66
N ILE A 51 6.76 -24.87 -15.92
CA ILE A 51 8.17 -25.22 -15.81
C ILE A 51 8.61 -25.87 -17.13
N GLY A 52 9.66 -25.33 -17.73
CA GLY A 52 10.36 -25.91 -18.88
C GLY A 52 11.61 -26.68 -18.49
N ASP A 53 12.48 -26.92 -19.48
CA ASP A 53 13.71 -27.68 -19.26
C ASP A 53 14.69 -26.98 -18.30
N PRO A 54 15.50 -27.74 -17.54
CA PRO A 54 16.58 -27.17 -16.72
C PRO A 54 17.58 -26.38 -17.56
N ILE A 55 17.95 -25.19 -17.10
CA ILE A 55 18.97 -24.34 -17.75
C ILE A 55 20.37 -24.92 -17.54
N ASN A 56 20.62 -25.46 -16.33
CA ASN A 56 21.88 -26.07 -15.94
C ASN A 56 21.61 -27.43 -15.29
N ALA A 57 22.49 -28.42 -15.52
CA ALA A 57 22.34 -29.76 -14.96
C ALA A 57 22.45 -29.82 -13.42
N GLU A 58 23.15 -28.87 -12.80
CA GLU A 58 23.48 -28.87 -11.35
C GLU A 58 22.74 -27.79 -10.54
N GLY A 59 21.59 -27.30 -11.00
CA GLY A 59 20.82 -26.26 -10.29
C GLY A 59 19.30 -26.45 -10.38
N ARG A 60 18.56 -25.58 -9.70
CA ARG A 60 17.08 -25.59 -9.75
C ARG A 60 16.51 -24.71 -10.86
N THR A 61 17.35 -23.95 -11.55
CA THR A 61 16.88 -23.00 -12.57
C THR A 61 16.34 -23.72 -13.80
N CYS A 62 15.10 -23.44 -14.14
CA CYS A 62 14.42 -23.95 -15.34
C CYS A 62 14.04 -22.80 -16.27
N HIS A 63 13.93 -23.10 -17.56
CA HIS A 63 13.24 -22.24 -18.50
C HIS A 63 11.76 -22.10 -18.11
N ILE A 64 11.14 -21.01 -18.56
CA ILE A 64 9.68 -20.84 -18.50
C ILE A 64 9.12 -21.13 -19.88
N ASP A 65 8.36 -22.23 -20.00
CA ASP A 65 7.66 -22.59 -21.25
C ASP A 65 6.47 -21.68 -21.50
N GLN A 66 5.81 -21.26 -20.41
CA GLN A 66 4.63 -20.43 -20.45
C GLN A 66 4.49 -19.64 -19.16
N PHE A 67 4.18 -18.34 -19.30
CA PHE A 67 3.79 -17.48 -18.19
C PHE A 67 2.35 -17.02 -18.45
N VAL A 68 1.50 -17.06 -17.43
CA VAL A 68 0.09 -16.66 -17.53
C VAL A 68 -0.30 -15.87 -16.29
N GLU A 69 -0.62 -14.59 -16.43
CA GLU A 69 -1.09 -13.76 -15.32
C GLU A 69 -2.60 -13.98 -15.06
N LYS A 70 -2.96 -14.37 -13.83
CA LYS A 70 -4.35 -14.42 -13.33
C LYS A 70 -5.34 -15.16 -14.23
N PRO A 71 -5.16 -16.48 -14.40
CA PRO A 71 -6.09 -17.29 -15.19
C PRO A 71 -7.48 -17.36 -14.54
N ASP A 72 -8.49 -17.74 -15.33
CA ASP A 72 -9.80 -18.09 -14.79
C ASP A 72 -9.73 -19.35 -13.90
N LEU A 73 -10.79 -19.58 -13.12
CA LEU A 73 -10.84 -20.66 -12.13
C LEU A 73 -10.70 -22.05 -12.77
N GLU A 74 -11.32 -22.27 -13.93
CA GLU A 74 -11.25 -23.57 -14.61
C GLU A 74 -9.82 -23.87 -15.04
N THR A 75 -9.15 -22.88 -15.63
CA THR A 75 -7.77 -22.94 -16.06
C THR A 75 -6.82 -23.13 -14.86
N ALA A 76 -7.02 -22.38 -13.77
CA ALA A 76 -6.23 -22.55 -12.54
C ALA A 76 -6.36 -23.97 -11.95
N GLN A 77 -7.56 -24.55 -11.99
CA GLN A 77 -7.78 -25.95 -11.57
C GLN A 77 -7.05 -26.95 -12.47
N GLN A 78 -7.03 -26.71 -13.79
CA GLN A 78 -6.27 -27.54 -14.72
C GLN A 78 -4.77 -27.46 -14.46
N TYR A 79 -4.23 -26.25 -14.26
CA TYR A 79 -2.82 -26.03 -13.93
C TYR A 79 -2.42 -26.74 -12.64
N MET A 80 -3.19 -26.59 -11.59
CA MET A 80 -2.95 -27.28 -10.31
C MET A 80 -2.97 -28.80 -10.48
N LYS A 81 -3.96 -29.36 -11.18
CA LYS A 81 -4.07 -30.81 -11.42
C LYS A 81 -2.90 -31.37 -12.24
N SER A 82 -2.34 -30.58 -13.14
CA SER A 82 -1.22 -31.02 -13.99
C SER A 82 0.08 -31.22 -13.20
N GLY A 83 0.27 -30.49 -12.10
CA GLY A 83 1.53 -30.43 -11.36
C GLY A 83 2.71 -29.77 -12.10
N ALA A 84 2.50 -29.32 -13.35
CA ALA A 84 3.54 -28.73 -14.20
C ALA A 84 3.69 -27.21 -14.03
N PHE A 85 2.81 -26.59 -13.25
CA PHE A 85 2.79 -25.15 -13.03
C PHE A 85 3.16 -24.76 -11.60
N LEU A 86 3.84 -23.63 -11.49
CA LEU A 86 4.15 -22.94 -10.24
C LEU A 86 3.40 -21.62 -10.17
N TRP A 87 3.16 -21.13 -8.97
CA TRP A 87 2.74 -19.74 -8.77
C TRP A 87 3.90 -18.78 -8.92
N ASN A 88 3.67 -17.66 -9.61
CA ASN A 88 4.57 -16.54 -9.67
C ASN A 88 4.56 -15.77 -8.34
N SER A 89 5.73 -15.62 -7.72
CA SER A 89 5.86 -14.90 -6.44
C SER A 89 5.91 -13.38 -6.56
N GLY A 90 5.94 -12.83 -7.79
CA GLY A 90 6.12 -11.38 -8.04
C GLY A 90 7.53 -10.86 -7.75
N MET A 91 8.48 -11.72 -7.34
CA MET A 91 9.88 -11.37 -7.15
C MET A 91 10.68 -11.65 -8.42
N PHE A 92 11.53 -10.70 -8.84
CA PHE A 92 12.29 -10.82 -10.08
C PHE A 92 13.76 -10.43 -9.92
N VAL A 93 14.65 -11.20 -10.55
CA VAL A 93 16.09 -10.93 -10.59
C VAL A 93 16.56 -10.87 -12.03
N PHE A 94 17.24 -9.78 -12.38
CA PHE A 94 17.78 -9.56 -13.72
C PHE A 94 18.92 -8.55 -13.73
N SER A 95 19.69 -8.53 -14.82
CA SER A 95 20.64 -7.45 -15.08
C SER A 95 19.91 -6.18 -15.56
N VAL A 96 20.45 -5.00 -15.22
CA VAL A 96 19.88 -3.72 -15.70
C VAL A 96 19.86 -3.67 -17.23
N LYS A 97 20.91 -4.18 -17.87
CA LYS A 97 20.99 -4.25 -19.33
C LYS A 97 19.86 -5.11 -19.90
N THR A 98 19.66 -6.33 -19.39
CA THR A 98 18.63 -7.26 -19.88
C THR A 98 17.24 -6.65 -19.81
N ILE A 99 16.91 -5.99 -18.69
CA ILE A 99 15.58 -5.43 -18.52
C ILE A 99 15.34 -4.22 -19.41
N MET A 100 16.34 -3.34 -19.56
CA MET A 100 16.26 -2.20 -20.47
C MET A 100 16.11 -2.65 -21.93
N ASP A 101 16.88 -3.66 -22.35
CA ASP A 101 16.76 -4.27 -23.69
C ASP A 101 15.34 -4.86 -23.91
N SER A 102 14.77 -5.48 -22.87
CA SER A 102 13.42 -6.06 -22.93
C SER A 102 12.34 -4.98 -23.06
N TYR A 103 12.42 -3.91 -22.27
CA TYR A 103 11.48 -2.79 -22.36
C TYR A 103 11.58 -2.05 -23.70
N ASP A 104 12.77 -1.92 -24.27
CA ASP A 104 12.96 -1.32 -25.59
C ASP A 104 12.30 -2.13 -26.70
N LYS A 105 12.40 -3.46 -26.61
CA LYS A 105 11.82 -4.38 -27.58
C LYS A 105 10.30 -4.51 -27.43
N LEU A 106 9.81 -4.63 -26.19
CA LEU A 106 8.43 -5.06 -25.90
C LEU A 106 7.50 -3.90 -25.53
N CYS A 107 8.05 -2.79 -25.02
CA CYS A 107 7.29 -1.69 -24.43
C CYS A 107 7.80 -0.30 -24.85
N PRO A 108 8.01 -0.02 -26.15
CA PRO A 108 8.49 1.30 -26.60
C PRO A 108 7.56 2.45 -26.19
N ALA A 109 6.24 2.20 -26.13
CA ALA A 109 5.24 3.17 -25.68
C ALA A 109 5.43 3.64 -24.22
N ILE A 110 6.14 2.86 -23.38
CA ILE A 110 6.52 3.25 -22.02
C ILE A 110 7.91 3.92 -22.04
N MET A 111 8.86 3.35 -22.79
CA MET A 111 10.25 3.80 -22.76
C MET A 111 10.50 5.13 -23.47
N ASP A 112 9.86 5.37 -24.61
CA ASP A 112 10.11 6.56 -25.42
C ASP A 112 9.71 7.86 -24.68
N PRO A 113 8.52 7.96 -24.06
CA PRO A 113 8.17 9.15 -23.26
C PRO A 113 9.14 9.37 -22.10
N ILE A 114 9.55 8.30 -21.40
CA ILE A 114 10.50 8.39 -20.28
C ILE A 114 11.84 8.93 -20.77
N ARG A 115 12.41 8.37 -21.84
CA ARG A 115 13.69 8.85 -22.42
C ARG A 115 13.62 10.30 -22.89
N ASN A 116 12.54 10.66 -23.58
CA ASN A 116 12.34 12.02 -24.07
C ASN A 116 12.17 13.03 -22.92
N SER A 117 11.70 12.58 -21.76
CA SER A 117 11.63 13.40 -20.54
C SER A 117 12.97 13.54 -19.83
N TYR A 118 13.85 12.54 -19.92
CA TYR A 118 15.11 12.44 -19.17
C TYR A 118 16.19 13.48 -19.57
N GLY A 119 15.93 14.31 -20.58
CA GLY A 119 16.79 15.43 -21.00
C GLY A 119 16.22 16.83 -20.74
N ARG A 120 14.93 16.95 -20.34
CA ARG A 120 14.31 18.28 -20.08
C ARG A 120 14.60 18.82 -18.69
N LEU A 121 15.02 17.96 -17.77
CA LEU A 121 15.27 18.33 -16.39
C LEU A 121 16.78 18.38 -16.14
N LEU A 122 17.33 19.59 -16.14
CA LEU A 122 18.69 19.91 -15.69
C LEU A 122 18.88 19.44 -14.23
N GLY A 123 19.27 18.18 -14.03
CA GLY A 123 19.65 17.64 -12.72
C GLY A 123 18.52 17.01 -11.88
N SER A 124 17.28 16.91 -12.37
CA SER A 124 16.25 16.14 -11.66
C SER A 124 16.41 14.65 -11.92
N LYS A 125 16.37 13.83 -10.87
CA LYS A 125 16.35 12.37 -10.95
C LYS A 125 14.94 11.79 -11.07
N THR A 126 13.92 12.63 -11.25
CA THR A 126 12.51 12.21 -11.24
C THR A 126 11.84 12.42 -12.60
N ILE A 127 10.92 11.51 -12.93
CA ILE A 127 10.03 11.64 -14.09
C ILE A 127 8.97 12.69 -13.76
N HIS A 128 8.68 13.59 -14.71
CA HIS A 128 7.64 14.61 -14.53
C HIS A 128 6.27 13.94 -14.31
N PRO A 129 5.43 14.40 -13.37
CA PRO A 129 4.11 13.82 -13.11
C PRO A 129 3.25 13.66 -14.37
N ASP A 130 3.21 14.68 -15.24
CA ASP A 130 2.45 14.59 -16.50
C ASP A 130 2.96 13.52 -17.45
N VAL A 131 4.27 13.26 -17.47
CA VAL A 131 4.83 12.18 -18.30
C VAL A 131 4.33 10.85 -17.74
N TYR A 132 4.44 10.67 -16.42
CA TYR A 132 3.99 9.44 -15.74
C TYR A 132 2.49 9.20 -15.89
N ALA A 133 1.67 10.24 -15.73
CA ALA A 133 0.21 10.16 -15.83
C ALA A 133 -0.29 9.72 -17.21
N ASN A 134 0.51 9.94 -18.26
CA ASN A 134 0.20 9.54 -19.63
C ASN A 134 0.82 8.20 -20.04
N LEU A 135 1.58 7.53 -19.16
CA LEU A 135 2.14 6.21 -19.45
C LEU A 135 1.04 5.14 -19.44
N PRO A 136 1.12 4.13 -20.32
CA PRO A 136 0.29 2.94 -20.20
C PRO A 136 0.47 2.27 -18.83
N SER A 137 -0.64 2.01 -18.14
CA SER A 137 -0.64 1.19 -16.92
C SER A 137 -0.69 -0.27 -17.31
N MET A 138 0.45 -0.97 -17.21
CA MET A 138 0.57 -2.38 -17.55
C MET A 138 1.44 -3.10 -16.51
N PRO A 139 0.96 -4.21 -15.91
CA PRO A 139 1.76 -5.04 -15.03
C PRO A 139 3.02 -5.56 -15.73
N PHE A 140 4.12 -5.66 -14.99
CA PHE A 140 5.39 -6.17 -15.49
C PHE A 140 5.26 -7.59 -16.07
N ASP A 141 4.45 -8.42 -15.42
CA ASP A 141 4.14 -9.79 -15.77
C ASP A 141 3.61 -9.90 -17.21
N ILE A 142 2.60 -9.08 -17.54
CA ILE A 142 1.98 -9.02 -18.88
C ILE A 142 2.88 -8.29 -19.89
N ALA A 143 3.52 -7.20 -19.47
CA ALA A 143 4.32 -6.35 -20.33
C ALA A 143 5.57 -7.07 -20.85
N ILE A 144 6.22 -7.83 -19.97
CA ILE A 144 7.55 -8.39 -20.20
C ILE A 144 7.55 -9.92 -20.07
N MET A 145 7.11 -10.48 -18.94
CA MET A 145 7.30 -11.91 -18.64
C MET A 145 6.50 -12.83 -19.56
N GLU A 146 5.28 -12.45 -19.95
CA GLU A 146 4.46 -13.22 -20.91
C GLU A 146 5.03 -13.20 -22.35
N LYS A 147 5.92 -12.27 -22.67
CA LYS A 147 6.36 -12.00 -24.06
C LYS A 147 7.84 -12.26 -24.30
N THR A 148 8.63 -12.40 -23.24
CA THR A 148 10.08 -12.55 -23.32
C THR A 148 10.47 -14.00 -23.63
N ASP A 149 11.52 -14.17 -24.42
CA ASP A 149 12.17 -15.45 -24.73
C ASP A 149 13.30 -15.80 -23.74
N LYS A 150 13.54 -14.94 -22.75
CA LYS A 150 14.62 -15.08 -21.75
C LYS A 150 14.10 -15.24 -20.34
N ALA A 151 12.91 -15.81 -20.18
CA ALA A 151 12.31 -16.04 -18.87
C ALA A 151 12.88 -17.32 -18.22
N ALA A 152 13.16 -17.26 -16.93
CA ALA A 152 13.59 -18.40 -16.12
C ALA A 152 12.89 -18.41 -14.77
N VAL A 153 12.72 -19.60 -14.18
CA VAL A 153 12.13 -19.78 -12.85
C VAL A 153 13.08 -20.54 -11.94
N ILE A 154 13.12 -20.14 -10.67
CA ILE A 154 13.66 -20.94 -9.57
C ILE A 154 12.48 -21.56 -8.82
N PRO A 155 12.17 -22.85 -9.00
CA PRO A 155 11.25 -23.56 -8.13
C PRO A 155 11.79 -23.59 -6.70
N CYS A 156 11.02 -23.08 -5.74
CA CYS A 156 11.42 -23.09 -4.35
C CYS A 156 10.22 -23.21 -3.40
N ASN A 157 10.53 -23.62 -2.17
CA ASN A 157 9.59 -23.63 -1.07
C ASN A 157 10.18 -22.79 0.06
N ILE A 158 9.71 -21.55 0.17
CA ILE A 158 10.22 -20.57 1.16
C ILE A 158 9.14 -20.19 2.18
N GLY A 159 7.99 -20.88 2.19
CA GLY A 159 6.81 -20.48 2.95
C GLY A 159 6.34 -19.07 2.58
N TRP A 160 6.19 -18.82 1.28
CA TRP A 160 5.76 -17.53 0.73
C TRP A 160 4.24 -17.35 0.81
N SER A 161 3.80 -16.12 1.05
CA SER A 161 2.41 -15.67 0.91
C SER A 161 2.40 -14.20 0.46
N ASP A 162 1.48 -13.83 -0.43
CA ASP A 162 1.25 -12.44 -0.84
C ASP A 162 0.48 -11.62 0.20
N VAL A 163 -0.05 -12.27 1.24
CA VAL A 163 -0.87 -11.67 2.31
C VAL A 163 -2.09 -10.91 1.73
N GLY A 164 -2.67 -11.41 0.63
CA GLY A 164 -3.76 -10.73 -0.07
C GLY A 164 -5.15 -10.87 0.57
N THR A 165 -5.32 -11.77 1.54
CA THR A 165 -6.62 -12.06 2.18
C THR A 165 -6.50 -12.23 3.70
N TRP A 166 -7.62 -12.10 4.41
CA TRP A 166 -7.67 -12.39 5.84
C TRP A 166 -7.42 -13.86 6.18
N GLU A 167 -7.80 -14.77 5.29
CA GLU A 167 -7.42 -16.18 5.39
C GLU A 167 -5.89 -16.34 5.33
N SER A 168 -5.22 -15.68 4.39
CA SER A 168 -3.74 -15.73 4.31
C SER A 168 -3.07 -15.19 5.58
N VAL A 169 -3.61 -14.12 6.18
CA VAL A 169 -3.15 -13.64 7.49
C VAL A 169 -3.34 -14.70 8.58
N TRP A 170 -4.50 -15.37 8.60
CA TRP A 170 -4.75 -16.46 9.53
C TRP A 170 -3.79 -17.64 9.32
N GLU A 171 -3.50 -18.03 8.08
CA GLU A 171 -2.60 -19.12 7.72
C GLU A 171 -1.17 -18.91 8.22
N ILE A 172 -0.62 -17.71 8.05
CA ILE A 172 0.78 -17.41 8.41
C ILE A 172 1.00 -17.19 9.91
N LYS A 173 -0.07 -16.89 10.67
CA LYS A 173 0.01 -16.59 12.10
C LYS A 173 -0.08 -17.85 12.96
N GLU A 174 0.48 -17.75 14.16
CA GLU A 174 0.39 -18.81 15.17
C GLU A 174 -1.04 -18.94 15.68
N LYS A 175 -1.51 -20.19 15.75
CA LYS A 175 -2.88 -20.54 16.13
C LYS A 175 -2.87 -21.17 17.52
N ASN A 176 -3.88 -20.87 18.32
CA ASN A 176 -4.09 -21.59 19.58
C ASN A 176 -4.64 -23.01 19.34
N LYS A 177 -4.87 -23.76 20.42
CA LYS A 177 -5.40 -25.13 20.37
C LYS A 177 -6.75 -25.30 19.65
N ASP A 178 -7.52 -24.22 19.54
CA ASP A 178 -8.85 -24.19 18.92
C ASP A 178 -8.77 -23.63 17.48
N GLY A 179 -7.56 -23.48 16.92
CA GLY A 179 -7.34 -22.98 15.56
C GLY A 179 -7.47 -21.46 15.43
N ASN A 180 -7.60 -20.71 16.52
CA ASN A 180 -7.80 -19.26 16.45
C ASN A 180 -6.48 -18.50 16.45
N VAL A 181 -6.47 -17.40 15.70
CA VAL A 181 -5.47 -16.33 15.82
C VAL A 181 -6.13 -15.19 16.59
N LEU A 182 -5.61 -14.89 17.79
CA LEU A 182 -6.16 -13.86 18.68
C LEU A 182 -5.11 -12.77 18.88
N GLU A 183 -5.35 -11.56 18.39
CA GLU A 183 -4.46 -10.40 18.53
C GLU A 183 -5.19 -9.24 19.21
N GLY A 184 -4.55 -8.61 20.20
CA GLY A 184 -5.13 -7.49 20.95
C GLY A 184 -6.04 -7.94 22.10
N ARG A 185 -7.05 -7.15 22.41
CA ARG A 185 -7.93 -7.40 23.57
C ARG A 185 -9.09 -8.29 23.15
N VAL A 186 -8.92 -9.61 23.29
CA VAL A 186 -9.90 -10.62 22.83
C VAL A 186 -10.32 -11.58 23.95
N ALA A 187 -11.62 -11.88 24.04
CA ALA A 187 -12.17 -12.94 24.88
C ALA A 187 -12.97 -13.93 24.02
N ALA A 188 -12.58 -15.21 24.03
CA ALA A 188 -13.17 -16.22 23.16
C ALA A 188 -13.68 -17.42 23.97
N VAL A 189 -14.95 -17.76 23.79
CA VAL A 189 -15.59 -18.95 24.37
C VAL A 189 -16.20 -19.78 23.25
N ASN A 190 -15.90 -21.08 23.19
CA ASN A 190 -16.40 -21.97 22.13
C ASN A 190 -16.20 -21.38 20.71
N THR A 191 -15.05 -20.75 20.47
CA THR A 191 -14.70 -20.10 19.20
C THR A 191 -13.62 -20.91 18.49
N LYS A 192 -13.74 -21.14 17.18
CA LYS A 192 -12.82 -22.02 16.43
C LYS A 192 -12.42 -21.46 15.07
N ASP A 193 -11.18 -21.72 14.64
CA ASP A 193 -10.68 -21.40 13.30
C ASP A 193 -10.94 -19.93 12.86
N CYS A 194 -10.95 -19.01 13.83
CA CYS A 194 -11.18 -17.58 13.60
C CYS A 194 -9.88 -16.77 13.62
N LEU A 195 -9.87 -15.68 12.86
CA LEU A 195 -8.92 -14.58 13.01
C LEU A 195 -9.62 -13.44 13.73
N ILE A 196 -9.19 -13.12 14.95
CA ILE A 196 -9.77 -12.04 15.75
C ILE A 196 -8.68 -11.04 16.08
N ARG A 197 -8.83 -9.81 15.59
CA ARG A 197 -7.89 -8.71 15.79
C ARG A 197 -8.62 -7.52 16.40
N SER A 198 -8.07 -7.01 17.49
CA SER A 198 -8.53 -5.80 18.18
C SER A 198 -7.39 -4.82 18.29
N SER A 199 -7.67 -3.56 17.96
CA SER A 199 -6.71 -2.46 18.07
C SER A 199 -7.03 -1.53 19.23
N SER A 200 -8.31 -1.42 19.63
CA SER A 200 -8.75 -0.38 20.56
C SER A 200 -9.71 -0.87 21.66
N MET A 201 -10.53 -1.90 21.39
CA MET A 201 -11.59 -2.33 22.30
C MET A 201 -11.64 -3.84 22.52
N LEU A 202 -12.35 -4.29 23.55
CA LEU A 202 -12.56 -5.73 23.77
C LEU A 202 -13.44 -6.32 22.67
N VAL A 203 -12.95 -7.34 21.97
CA VAL A 203 -13.75 -8.19 21.09
C VAL A 203 -14.05 -9.49 21.81
N ALA A 204 -15.34 -9.79 22.03
CA ALA A 204 -15.79 -11.00 22.70
C ALA A 204 -16.58 -11.91 21.75
N THR A 205 -16.24 -13.19 21.68
CA THR A 205 -16.90 -14.16 20.81
C THR A 205 -17.39 -15.38 21.59
N ILE A 206 -18.59 -15.85 21.24
CA ILE A 206 -19.20 -17.05 21.83
C ILE A 206 -19.82 -17.90 20.72
N GLY A 207 -19.34 -19.14 20.55
CA GLY A 207 -19.98 -20.12 19.66
C GLY A 207 -19.83 -19.85 18.15
N VAL A 208 -18.82 -19.06 17.75
CA VAL A 208 -18.57 -18.72 16.34
C VAL A 208 -17.39 -19.49 15.77
N GLN A 209 -17.37 -19.68 14.45
CA GLN A 209 -16.30 -20.40 13.77
C GLN A 209 -16.03 -19.82 12.38
N ASN A 210 -14.81 -20.01 11.86
CA ASN A 210 -14.43 -19.65 10.49
C ASN A 210 -14.54 -18.15 10.14
N LEU A 211 -14.49 -17.26 11.14
CA LEU A 211 -14.66 -15.83 10.94
C LEU A 211 -13.34 -15.06 10.96
N ALA A 212 -13.25 -14.03 10.13
CA ALA A 212 -12.36 -12.89 10.32
C ALA A 212 -13.14 -11.78 11.03
N ILE A 213 -12.72 -11.42 12.24
CA ILE A 213 -13.28 -10.33 13.06
C ILE A 213 -12.16 -9.32 13.29
N ILE A 214 -12.23 -8.19 12.58
CA ILE A 214 -11.16 -7.20 12.54
C ILE A 214 -11.71 -5.86 13.04
N GLU A 215 -11.28 -5.44 14.22
CA GLU A 215 -11.62 -4.15 14.83
C GLU A 215 -10.43 -3.18 14.71
N ASN A 216 -10.65 -2.03 14.06
CA ASN A 216 -9.62 -1.03 13.75
C ASN A 216 -10.00 0.40 14.21
N GLY A 217 -10.56 0.55 15.41
CA GLY A 217 -10.88 1.85 16.02
C GLY A 217 -12.16 2.49 15.49
N ASP A 218 -12.20 2.80 14.19
CA ASP A 218 -13.35 3.42 13.52
C ASP A 218 -14.29 2.41 12.84
N SER A 219 -13.83 1.17 12.67
CA SER A 219 -14.53 0.15 11.89
C SER A 219 -14.35 -1.25 12.48
N ILE A 220 -15.37 -2.09 12.24
CA ILE A 220 -15.32 -3.53 12.54
C ILE A 220 -15.76 -4.29 11.29
N LEU A 221 -14.91 -5.20 10.83
CA LEU A 221 -15.24 -6.19 9.82
C LEU A 221 -15.57 -7.53 10.51
N ILE A 222 -16.68 -8.14 10.09
CA ILE A 222 -17.02 -9.53 10.44
C ILE A 222 -17.38 -10.24 9.14
N ALA A 223 -16.57 -11.23 8.75
CA ALA A 223 -16.78 -11.98 7.52
C ALA A 223 -16.38 -13.44 7.69
N ASP A 224 -16.91 -14.32 6.83
CA ASP A 224 -16.27 -15.60 6.59
C ASP A 224 -14.85 -15.32 6.10
N LYS A 225 -13.84 -15.91 6.76
CA LYS A 225 -12.44 -15.59 6.43
C LYS A 225 -12.05 -15.98 5.00
N THR A 226 -12.78 -16.94 4.40
CA THR A 226 -12.52 -17.52 3.07
C THR A 226 -13.20 -16.75 1.93
N ASP A 227 -14.15 -15.86 2.22
CA ASP A 227 -14.90 -15.10 1.20
C ASP A 227 -14.20 -13.81 0.78
N SER A 228 -13.05 -13.96 0.13
CA SER A 228 -12.23 -12.84 -0.36
C SER A 228 -12.89 -12.03 -1.50
N MET A 229 -13.84 -12.62 -2.23
CA MET A 229 -14.55 -11.94 -3.32
C MET A 229 -15.57 -10.93 -2.80
N SER A 230 -16.35 -11.30 -1.79
CA SER A 230 -17.30 -10.37 -1.16
C SER A 230 -16.60 -9.18 -0.49
N MET A 231 -15.37 -9.36 -0.01
CA MET A 231 -14.55 -8.27 0.53
C MET A 231 -14.29 -7.15 -0.48
N LYS A 232 -13.90 -7.48 -1.72
CA LYS A 232 -13.70 -6.48 -2.78
C LYS A 232 -15.00 -5.75 -3.13
N THR A 233 -16.10 -6.49 -3.12
CA THR A 233 -17.45 -5.95 -3.37
C THR A 233 -17.84 -4.95 -2.29
N LEU A 234 -17.62 -5.29 -1.01
CA LEU A 234 -17.88 -4.39 0.13
C LEU A 234 -17.06 -3.11 0.04
N VAL A 235 -15.74 -3.21 -0.19
CA VAL A 235 -14.88 -2.02 -0.32
C VAL A 235 -15.33 -1.13 -1.47
N THR A 236 -15.76 -1.72 -2.59
CA THR A 236 -16.28 -0.96 -3.73
C THR A 236 -17.59 -0.22 -3.40
N ALA A 237 -18.49 -0.88 -2.67
CA ALA A 237 -19.73 -0.25 -2.20
C ALA A 237 -19.45 0.92 -1.25
N LEU A 238 -18.58 0.73 -0.25
CA LEU A 238 -18.19 1.76 0.71
C LEU A 238 -17.52 2.97 0.03
N LYS A 239 -16.66 2.73 -0.97
CA LYS A 239 -16.07 3.82 -1.78
C LYS A 239 -17.12 4.62 -2.54
N LYS A 240 -18.14 3.95 -3.08
CA LYS A 240 -19.25 4.62 -3.79
C LYS A 240 -20.09 5.49 -2.85
N GLU A 241 -20.20 5.09 -1.59
CA GLU A 241 -20.88 5.85 -0.54
C GLU A 241 -20.01 6.94 0.08
N ASN A 242 -18.74 7.06 -0.33
CA ASN A 242 -17.73 7.93 0.29
C ASN A 242 -17.60 7.69 1.80
N ALA A 243 -17.68 6.42 2.22
CA ALA A 243 -17.50 6.05 3.61
C ALA A 243 -16.10 6.46 4.10
N PRO A 244 -15.99 7.21 5.21
CA PRO A 244 -14.72 7.78 5.67
C PRO A 244 -13.65 6.72 5.98
N GLU A 245 -14.06 5.51 6.35
CA GLU A 245 -13.19 4.37 6.68
C GLU A 245 -12.46 3.80 5.45
N THR A 246 -12.87 4.17 4.23
CA THR A 246 -12.16 3.80 3.00
C THR A 246 -11.01 4.73 2.65
N ILE A 247 -10.84 5.81 3.41
CA ILE A 247 -9.77 6.78 3.26
C ILE A 247 -8.63 6.36 4.18
N ASP A 248 -7.49 6.01 3.60
CA ASP A 248 -6.29 5.64 4.35
C ASP A 248 -5.74 6.88 5.10
N PRO A 249 -5.70 6.88 6.45
CA PRO A 249 -5.13 8.00 7.21
C PRO A 249 -3.61 8.16 6.98
N THR A 250 -2.91 7.13 6.50
CA THR A 250 -1.51 7.25 6.05
C THR A 250 -1.38 7.88 4.67
N ALA A 251 -2.44 7.85 3.84
CA ALA A 251 -2.52 8.56 2.57
C ALA A 251 -2.68 10.10 2.73
N GLU A 252 -2.90 10.57 3.95
CA GLU A 252 -2.90 12.00 4.29
C GLU A 252 -1.52 12.53 4.70
N ARG A 253 -0.44 11.80 4.36
CA ARG A 253 0.90 12.38 4.37
C ARG A 253 0.97 13.54 3.36
N ARG A 254 1.39 14.70 3.84
CA ARG A 254 1.63 15.91 3.06
C ARG A 254 3.12 16.23 3.08
N PRO A 255 3.62 17.07 2.15
CA PRO A 255 5.02 17.51 2.18
C PRO A 255 5.47 18.14 3.50
N TRP A 256 4.52 18.69 4.27
CA TRP A 256 4.75 19.31 5.56
C TRP A 256 4.56 18.40 6.78
N GLY A 257 4.09 17.16 6.61
CA GLY A 257 3.76 16.26 7.72
C GLY A 257 2.58 15.34 7.41
N ASN A 258 1.64 15.20 8.33
CA ASN A 258 0.44 14.37 8.14
C ASN A 258 -0.72 14.88 9.00
N PHE A 259 -1.93 14.41 8.73
CA PHE A 259 -3.05 14.54 9.64
C PHE A 259 -3.90 13.27 9.60
N ARG A 260 -4.82 13.15 10.56
CA ARG A 260 -5.88 12.14 10.56
C ARG A 260 -7.17 12.76 11.10
N VAL A 261 -8.31 12.32 10.60
CA VAL A 261 -9.61 12.66 11.20
C VAL A 261 -9.81 11.79 12.45
N VAL A 262 -10.09 12.42 13.59
CA VAL A 262 -10.33 11.74 14.88
C VAL A 262 -11.82 11.49 15.10
N SER A 263 -12.66 12.44 14.68
CA SER A 263 -14.12 12.36 14.80
C SER A 263 -14.76 13.37 13.85
N HIS A 264 -15.98 13.10 13.40
CA HIS A 264 -16.78 14.07 12.65
C HIS A 264 -18.27 13.83 12.89
N GLY A 265 -19.08 14.84 12.59
CA GLY A 265 -20.53 14.77 12.71
C GLY A 265 -21.21 15.99 12.10
N GLY A 266 -22.50 16.15 12.36
CA GLY A 266 -23.25 17.32 11.90
C GLY A 266 -22.65 18.61 12.48
N GLY A 267 -22.05 19.45 11.64
CA GLY A 267 -21.49 20.74 12.01
C GLY A 267 -20.09 20.74 12.61
N TYR A 268 -19.42 19.58 12.73
CA TYR A 268 -18.06 19.53 13.24
C TYR A 268 -17.18 18.44 12.61
N LYS A 269 -15.86 18.68 12.62
CA LYS A 269 -14.82 17.72 12.27
C LYS A 269 -13.61 17.96 13.17
N ILE A 270 -13.11 16.91 13.81
CA ILE A 270 -11.91 16.94 14.65
C ILE A 270 -10.79 16.25 13.90
N LYS A 271 -9.65 16.93 13.75
CA LYS A 271 -8.44 16.34 13.18
C LYS A 271 -7.29 16.43 14.14
N GLU A 272 -6.41 15.45 14.09
CA GLU A 272 -5.10 15.52 14.72
C GLU A 272 -4.05 15.67 13.62
N THR A 273 -3.23 16.71 13.73
CA THR A 273 -2.24 17.08 12.72
C THR A 273 -0.84 17.07 13.31
N THR A 274 0.10 16.48 12.57
CA THR A 274 1.54 16.56 12.85
C THR A 274 2.24 17.35 11.75
N ILE A 275 2.93 18.44 12.11
CA ILE A 275 3.80 19.20 11.21
C ILE A 275 5.25 18.84 11.50
N ASP A 276 5.96 18.37 10.47
CA ASP A 276 7.36 17.99 10.54
C ASP A 276 8.25 19.20 10.92
N PRO A 277 9.44 18.98 11.49
CA PRO A 277 10.36 20.06 11.85
C PRO A 277 10.62 21.04 10.71
N LYS A 278 10.53 22.34 10.99
CA LYS A 278 10.76 23.43 10.02
C LYS A 278 9.80 23.47 8.83
N GLN A 279 8.70 22.70 8.87
CA GLN A 279 7.67 22.73 7.83
C GLN A 279 6.51 23.66 8.18
N MET A 280 5.70 23.98 7.18
CA MET A 280 4.55 24.87 7.32
C MET A 280 3.40 24.43 6.42
N MET A 281 2.18 24.78 6.78
CA MET A 281 1.03 24.61 5.87
C MET A 281 1.00 25.73 4.82
N SER A 282 0.22 25.53 3.76
CA SER A 282 -0.04 26.59 2.78
C SER A 282 -0.71 27.79 3.44
N LEU A 283 -0.48 28.99 2.92
CA LEU A 283 -1.26 30.18 3.34
C LEU A 283 -2.67 30.00 2.78
N GLN A 284 -3.66 29.95 3.66
CA GLN A 284 -4.99 29.50 3.29
C GLN A 284 -6.11 30.28 3.99
N MET A 285 -7.32 30.13 3.49
CA MET A 285 -8.55 30.64 4.08
C MET A 285 -9.66 29.62 3.85
N HIS A 286 -10.58 29.53 4.80
CA HIS A 286 -11.80 28.72 4.69
C HIS A 286 -13.02 29.61 4.52
N ARG A 287 -13.95 29.30 3.62
CA ARG A 287 -15.14 30.14 3.40
C ARG A 287 -16.25 29.83 4.40
N HIS A 288 -16.35 28.57 4.81
CA HIS A 288 -17.51 28.01 5.52
C HIS A 288 -17.23 27.56 6.95
N ARG A 289 -15.95 27.45 7.34
CA ARG A 289 -15.58 26.93 8.66
C ARG A 289 -14.62 27.83 9.43
N SER A 290 -14.78 27.82 10.75
CA SER A 290 -13.76 28.27 11.71
C SER A 290 -13.03 27.08 12.29
N GLU A 291 -11.86 27.32 12.87
CA GLU A 291 -11.03 26.28 13.47
C GLU A 291 -10.61 26.68 14.89
N LEU A 292 -10.68 25.74 15.83
CA LEU A 292 -10.08 25.87 17.15
C LEU A 292 -8.92 24.89 17.25
N VAL A 293 -7.71 25.40 17.29
CA VAL A 293 -6.48 24.63 17.33
C VAL A 293 -5.98 24.54 18.77
N THR A 294 -5.74 23.34 19.28
CA THR A 294 -5.08 23.11 20.57
C THR A 294 -3.77 22.36 20.34
N VAL A 295 -2.65 22.97 20.74
CA VAL A 295 -1.33 22.32 20.58
C VAL A 295 -1.19 21.23 21.62
N LEU A 296 -0.91 20.00 21.19
CA LEU A 296 -0.68 18.85 22.06
C LEU A 296 0.79 18.76 22.47
N GLU A 297 1.69 18.98 21.50
CA GLU A 297 3.13 18.84 21.68
C GLU A 297 3.88 19.85 20.81
N GLY A 298 4.91 20.49 21.37
CA GLY A 298 5.78 21.42 20.64
C GLY A 298 5.31 22.88 20.72
N THR A 299 5.61 23.65 19.68
CA THR A 299 5.27 25.08 19.60
C THR A 299 4.87 25.40 18.17
N ALA A 300 3.65 25.87 17.99
CA ALA A 300 3.14 26.37 16.72
C ALA A 300 3.44 27.87 16.61
N ARG A 301 3.75 28.32 15.40
CA ARG A 301 3.62 29.72 15.03
C ARG A 301 2.42 29.81 14.09
N ILE A 302 1.44 30.63 14.44
CA ILE A 302 0.22 30.82 13.67
C ILE A 302 0.24 32.24 13.12
N ARG A 303 0.26 32.35 11.79
CA ARG A 303 0.01 33.61 11.10
C ARG A 303 -1.49 33.80 10.95
N LEU A 304 -2.02 34.94 11.37
CA LEU A 304 -3.40 35.35 11.17
C LEU A 304 -3.35 36.73 10.47
N GLU A 305 -3.78 36.78 9.21
CA GLU A 305 -3.56 37.92 8.31
C GLU A 305 -2.08 38.32 8.27
N ASP A 306 -1.68 39.43 8.89
CA ASP A 306 -0.30 39.92 8.96
C ASP A 306 0.34 39.79 10.35
N GLU A 307 -0.40 39.25 11.33
CA GLU A 307 0.08 39.03 12.68
C GLU A 307 0.57 37.60 12.90
N PHE A 308 1.57 37.44 13.77
CA PHE A 308 2.11 36.14 14.15
C PHE A 308 1.92 35.88 15.64
N HIS A 309 1.34 34.72 15.96
CA HIS A 309 1.10 34.26 17.32
C HIS A 309 1.91 33.00 17.58
N THR A 310 2.50 32.90 18.76
CA THR A 310 3.17 31.67 19.21
C THR A 310 2.24 30.93 20.16
N VAL A 311 1.94 29.67 19.85
CA VAL A 311 1.04 28.82 20.63
C VAL A 311 1.82 27.60 21.09
N LYS A 312 1.94 27.42 22.40
CA LYS A 312 2.70 26.32 23.03
C LYS A 312 1.78 25.16 23.36
N ALA A 313 2.38 24.02 23.69
CA ALA A 313 1.64 22.86 24.19
C ALA A 313 0.64 23.25 25.29
N GLN A 314 -0.58 22.71 25.18
CA GLN A 314 -1.77 22.94 25.99
C GLN A 314 -2.47 24.30 25.78
N GLU A 315 -1.91 25.20 24.98
CA GLU A 315 -2.59 26.43 24.58
C GLU A 315 -3.50 26.20 23.37
N SER A 316 -4.55 27.01 23.27
CA SER A 316 -5.49 26.96 22.14
C SER A 316 -5.56 28.30 21.42
N PHE A 317 -5.88 28.26 20.14
CA PHE A 317 -5.98 29.42 19.28
C PHE A 317 -7.18 29.28 18.33
N PHE A 318 -8.02 30.30 18.27
CA PHE A 318 -9.20 30.32 17.42
C PHE A 318 -8.90 31.04 16.10
N ILE A 319 -9.24 30.40 15.00
CA ILE A 319 -9.09 30.90 13.64
C ILE A 319 -10.50 31.10 13.06
N PRO A 320 -10.97 32.35 12.92
CA PRO A 320 -12.28 32.61 12.37
C PRO A 320 -12.39 32.22 10.89
N ALA A 321 -13.60 31.91 10.44
CA ALA A 321 -13.88 31.72 9.03
C ALA A 321 -13.55 32.98 8.22
N LYS A 322 -13.16 32.81 6.95
CA LYS A 322 -12.81 33.88 6.01
C LYS A 322 -11.56 34.69 6.38
N ILE A 323 -10.80 34.25 7.36
CA ILE A 323 -9.51 34.86 7.72
C ILE A 323 -8.37 34.05 7.10
N VAL A 324 -7.46 34.76 6.45
CA VAL A 324 -6.24 34.19 5.88
C VAL A 324 -5.31 33.81 7.01
N HIS A 325 -4.87 32.56 7.05
CA HIS A 325 -4.03 32.03 8.13
C HIS A 325 -3.04 30.99 7.64
N ARG A 326 -2.02 30.71 8.47
CA ARG A 326 -1.04 29.64 8.27
C ARG A 326 -0.57 29.12 9.62
N ILE A 327 -0.47 27.81 9.76
CA ILE A 327 0.17 27.15 10.91
C ILE A 327 1.53 26.62 10.46
N GLU A 328 2.57 26.90 11.24
CA GLU A 328 3.92 26.42 10.96
C GLU A 328 4.63 25.91 12.21
N ASN A 329 5.59 25.01 11.99
CA ASN A 329 6.46 24.48 13.03
C ASN A 329 7.85 25.15 12.92
N PRO A 330 8.14 26.20 13.72
CA PRO A 330 9.43 26.86 13.69
C PRO A 330 10.55 26.06 14.36
N THR A 331 10.27 24.89 14.94
CA THR A 331 11.21 24.14 15.79
C THR A 331 11.91 22.99 15.06
N ASN A 332 12.86 22.34 15.74
CA ASN A 332 13.56 21.14 15.26
C ASN A 332 12.90 19.82 15.72
N LYS A 333 11.72 19.90 16.37
CA LYS A 333 10.95 18.73 16.84
C LYS A 333 9.59 18.74 16.15
N PRO A 334 8.91 17.58 16.00
CA PRO A 334 7.55 17.55 15.47
C PRO A 334 6.60 18.42 16.31
N LEU A 335 5.70 19.11 15.62
CA LEU A 335 4.58 19.83 16.23
C LEU A 335 3.33 18.96 16.08
N ARG A 336 2.62 18.69 17.18
CA ARG A 336 1.32 18.02 17.16
C ARG A 336 0.24 18.92 17.72
N TYR A 337 -0.88 18.99 17.03
CA TYR A 337 -2.05 19.72 17.50
C TYR A 337 -3.33 18.97 17.12
N ILE A 338 -4.40 19.24 17.86
CA ILE A 338 -5.76 18.84 17.52
C ILE A 338 -6.53 20.07 17.09
N GLU A 339 -7.31 19.96 16.03
CA GLU A 339 -8.18 21.03 15.53
C GLU A 339 -9.63 20.59 15.55
N LEU A 340 -10.49 21.46 16.07
CA LEU A 340 -11.94 21.38 15.92
C LEU A 340 -12.35 22.34 14.81
N GLN A 341 -12.79 21.79 13.69
CA GLN A 341 -13.40 22.54 12.60
C GLN A 341 -14.90 22.62 12.84
N SER A 342 -15.48 23.81 12.74
CA SER A 342 -16.91 24.07 12.96
C SER A 342 -17.47 24.94 11.84
N GLY A 343 -18.58 24.53 11.24
CA GLY A 343 -19.15 25.20 10.08
C GLY A 343 -20.29 24.42 9.43
N ASP A 344 -20.95 25.04 8.45
CA ASP A 344 -22.00 24.44 7.62
C ASP A 344 -21.42 23.52 6.52
N TYR A 345 -20.17 23.74 6.14
CA TYR A 345 -19.43 22.90 5.18
C TYR A 345 -17.98 22.67 5.62
N LEU A 346 -17.53 21.41 5.61
CA LEU A 346 -16.23 20.96 6.16
C LEU A 346 -15.40 20.15 5.16
N GLY A 347 -15.66 20.31 3.87
CA GLY A 347 -14.88 19.71 2.78
C GLY A 347 -13.48 20.33 2.63
N GLU A 348 -12.54 19.60 2.05
CA GLU A 348 -11.18 20.08 1.77
C GLU A 348 -11.11 21.04 0.57
N ASP A 349 -12.17 21.11 -0.23
CA ASP A 349 -12.39 22.05 -1.33
C ASP A 349 -12.88 23.43 -0.84
N ASP A 350 -13.22 23.58 0.45
CA ASP A 350 -13.44 24.89 1.09
C ASP A 350 -12.16 25.74 1.19
N ILE A 351 -11.00 25.12 1.00
CA ILE A 351 -9.69 25.73 1.21
C ILE A 351 -9.29 26.57 -0.01
N VAL A 352 -9.24 27.89 0.17
CA VAL A 352 -8.62 28.83 -0.78
C VAL A 352 -7.15 28.98 -0.42
N ARG A 353 -6.24 28.65 -1.35
CA ARG A 353 -4.78 28.71 -1.15
C ARG A 353 -4.21 29.95 -1.83
N PHE A 354 -3.38 30.69 -1.11
CA PHE A 354 -2.75 31.93 -1.59
C PHE A 354 -1.24 31.78 -1.82
N ASP A 355 -0.58 30.93 -1.05
CA ASP A 355 0.85 30.65 -1.18
C ASP A 355 1.13 29.21 -0.70
N ASP A 356 1.59 28.36 -1.62
CA ASP A 356 1.99 26.98 -1.34
C ASP A 356 3.44 26.73 -1.77
N VAL A 357 4.33 26.67 -0.77
CA VAL A 357 5.76 26.39 -0.95
C VAL A 357 6.05 24.99 -1.51
N TYR A 358 5.02 24.15 -1.67
CA TYR A 358 5.11 22.80 -2.22
C TYR A 358 4.51 22.66 -3.62
N GLY A 359 4.11 23.76 -4.26
CA GLY A 359 3.73 23.78 -5.68
C GLY A 359 2.37 23.13 -6.02
N ARG A 360 1.43 23.02 -5.06
CA ARG A 360 0.06 22.51 -5.29
C ARG A 360 -0.98 23.61 -5.50
N ALA A 361 -0.54 24.87 -5.64
CA ALA A 361 -1.44 25.93 -6.05
C ALA A 361 -1.86 25.67 -7.51
N ALA A 362 -3.16 25.52 -7.74
CA ALA A 362 -3.70 25.71 -9.09
C ALA A 362 -3.47 27.18 -9.47
N ALA A 363 -3.01 27.39 -10.70
CA ALA A 363 -2.98 28.72 -11.32
C ALA A 363 -4.39 29.34 -11.37
#